data_AF-A0A6P0Q5W1-F1
#
_entry.id   AF-A0A6P0Q5W1-F1
#
_cell.length_a   1.000
_cell.length_b   1.000
_cell.length_c   1.000
_cell.angle_alpha   90.00
_cell.angle_beta   90.00
_cell.angle_gamma   90.00
#
_symmetry.space_group_name_H-M   'P 1'
#
loop_
_entity.id
_entity.type
_entity.pdbx_description
1 polymer ?
#
loop_
_entity_poly.entity_id
_entity_poly.type
_entity_poly.pdbx_seq_one_letter_code
_entity_poly.pdbx_strand_id
1 'polypeptide(L)'
;QNKALQSAKKIKAKEDDTNNNELPFSENKLLYPGLTGTVKAQGLCLSTEASLDSEINDKNLDGDLKFLAQIVSICIYFIQNDPSLHHCLKSIKFFGITRFNSQHREDYIKTLILFFKKVKDHEQDPIKSLKARLDLDEAINSLVYQPLADPNSWWCNLQKDARKTLDKAVERVNSMEGDQAGCQWLLGVRDDIIKYTENKDDVIDKLQVRGTPGKVLACLRVYAWINQEKMPGRVIFYPK
;
A
#
# COMPACT_ATOMS: atom_id res chain seq x y z
N GLN A 1 17.04 2.68 6.72
CA GLN A 1 17.77 3.43 5.68
C GLN A 1 19.24 3.71 6.03
N ASN A 2 19.59 4.08 7.28
CA ASN A 2 20.95 4.50 7.65
C ASN A 2 22.09 3.47 7.40
N LYS A 3 21.81 2.16 7.52
CA LYS A 3 22.85 1.11 7.38
C LYS A 3 23.36 0.91 5.95
N ALA A 4 22.50 0.95 4.93
CA ALA A 4 22.90 0.76 3.53
C ALA A 4 23.78 1.92 3.05
N LEU A 5 23.38 3.15 3.40
CA LEU A 5 24.12 4.37 3.12
C LEU A 5 25.49 4.40 3.82
N GLN A 6 25.54 3.97 5.08
CA GLN A 6 26.81 3.79 5.81
C GLN A 6 27.72 2.75 5.15
N SER A 7 27.17 1.63 4.67
CA SER A 7 27.94 0.63 3.92
C SER A 7 28.47 1.18 2.59
N ALA A 8 27.67 1.96 1.87
CA ALA A 8 28.09 2.61 0.61
C ALA A 8 29.22 3.63 0.85
N LYS A 9 29.12 4.43 1.92
CA LYS A 9 30.19 5.37 2.32
C LYS A 9 31.52 4.66 2.60
N LYS A 10 31.48 3.47 3.23
CA LYS A 10 32.69 2.67 3.50
C LYS A 10 33.44 2.26 2.23
N ILE A 11 32.76 2.17 1.08
CA ILE A 11 33.38 1.87 -0.22
C ILE A 11 33.59 3.11 -1.08
N LYS A 12 33.63 4.31 -0.47
CA LYS A 12 33.88 5.62 -1.12
C LYS A 12 32.76 6.10 -2.06
N ALA A 13 31.53 5.61 -1.91
CA ALA A 13 30.37 6.24 -2.54
C ALA A 13 30.05 7.56 -1.83
N LYS A 14 29.62 8.57 -2.61
CA LYS A 14 29.19 9.88 -2.12
C LYS A 14 27.70 10.04 -2.37
N GLU A 15 27.02 10.74 -1.46
CA GLU A 15 25.62 11.13 -1.67
C GLU A 15 25.52 12.13 -2.83
N ASP A 16 24.46 11.99 -3.61
CA ASP A 16 24.09 12.87 -4.71
C ASP A 16 22.60 13.17 -4.63
N ASP A 17 22.29 14.34 -4.07
CA ASP A 17 20.92 14.82 -3.91
C ASP A 17 20.35 15.43 -5.19
N THR A 18 21.13 15.47 -6.29
CA THR A 18 20.71 16.06 -7.57
C THR A 18 20.23 15.02 -8.57
N ASN A 19 20.59 13.76 -8.40
CA ASN A 19 20.21 12.66 -9.30
C ASN A 19 19.16 11.75 -8.64
N ASN A 20 17.92 12.25 -8.54
CA ASN A 20 16.81 11.53 -7.94
C ASN A 20 15.71 11.26 -8.97
N ASN A 21 15.09 10.08 -8.88
CA ASN A 21 13.80 9.86 -9.52
C ASN A 21 12.71 10.55 -8.70
N GLU A 22 11.84 11.27 -9.38
CA GLU A 22 10.75 12.02 -8.75
C GLU A 22 9.45 11.23 -8.80
N LEU A 23 8.76 11.15 -7.67
CA LEU A 23 7.45 10.53 -7.55
C LEU A 23 6.38 11.58 -7.22
N PRO A 24 5.19 11.52 -7.84
CA PRO A 24 4.14 12.51 -7.62
C PRO A 24 3.61 12.44 -6.20
N PHE A 25 3.65 13.56 -5.48
CA PHE A 25 3.08 13.68 -4.14
C PHE A 25 2.70 15.12 -3.76
N SER A 26 2.07 15.30 -2.60
CA SER A 26 1.64 16.62 -2.10
C SER A 26 2.76 17.46 -1.47
N GLU A 27 3.93 16.87 -1.24
CA GLU A 27 5.10 17.54 -0.66
C GLU A 27 6.38 17.17 -1.42
N ASN A 28 7.31 18.11 -1.47
CA ASN A 28 8.68 17.86 -1.94
C ASN A 28 9.49 17.26 -0.79
N LYS A 29 10.01 16.04 -0.97
CA LYS A 29 10.74 15.33 0.10
C LYS A 29 11.72 14.31 -0.43
N LEU A 30 12.98 14.45 -0.03
CA LEU A 30 13.99 13.43 -0.29
C LEU A 30 13.72 12.18 0.56
N LEU A 31 13.50 11.02 -0.10
CA LEU A 31 13.29 9.75 0.59
C LEU A 31 14.60 9.03 0.87
N TYR A 32 15.49 9.03 -0.13
CA TYR A 32 16.88 8.64 0.02
C TYR A 32 17.72 9.28 -1.09
N PRO A 33 18.97 9.68 -0.79
CA PRO A 33 19.84 10.32 -1.76
C PRO A 33 20.30 9.34 -2.83
N GLY A 34 20.67 9.87 -3.99
CA GLY A 34 21.44 9.14 -4.98
C GLY A 34 22.85 8.86 -4.48
N LEU A 35 23.57 8.05 -5.25
CA LEU A 35 24.97 7.73 -4.99
C LEU A 35 25.81 8.00 -6.24
N THR A 36 26.99 8.57 -6.03
CA THR A 36 28.03 8.78 -7.05
C THR A 36 29.39 8.26 -6.58
N GLY A 37 30.36 8.22 -7.50
CA GLY A 37 31.70 7.71 -7.25
C GLY A 37 31.85 6.23 -7.63
N THR A 38 32.29 5.41 -6.69
CA THR A 38 32.51 3.96 -6.87
C THR A 38 31.21 3.17 -7.04
N VAL A 39 30.11 3.68 -6.48
CA VAL A 39 28.75 3.19 -6.71
C VAL A 39 27.94 4.33 -7.31
N LYS A 40 27.27 4.06 -8.43
CA LYS A 40 26.32 4.99 -9.05
C LYS A 40 24.92 4.41 -8.90
N ALA A 41 24.04 5.18 -8.26
CA ALA A 41 22.64 4.83 -8.09
C ALA A 41 21.80 6.11 -8.09
N GLN A 42 20.61 6.06 -8.67
CA GLN A 42 19.67 7.16 -8.55
C GLN A 42 19.02 7.13 -7.17
N GLY A 43 18.81 8.30 -6.59
CA GLY A 43 18.02 8.44 -5.38
C GLY A 43 16.54 8.54 -5.71
N LEU A 44 15.74 8.88 -4.71
CA LEU A 44 14.30 8.97 -4.84
C LEU A 44 13.77 10.10 -3.97
N CYS A 45 12.91 10.92 -4.56
CA CYS A 45 12.18 11.96 -3.85
C CYS A 45 10.71 11.96 -4.22
N LEU A 46 9.90 12.48 -3.31
CA LEU A 46 8.54 12.92 -3.58
C LEU A 46 8.62 14.34 -4.13
N SER A 47 7.77 14.65 -5.11
CA SER A 47 7.76 15.91 -5.85
C SER A 47 6.33 16.38 -6.12
N THR A 48 6.07 17.67 -5.92
CA THR A 48 4.81 18.32 -6.31
C THR A 48 4.72 18.57 -7.81
N GLU A 49 5.84 18.48 -8.53
CA GLU A 49 5.96 18.76 -9.96
C GLU A 49 5.93 17.47 -10.80
N ALA A 50 6.24 16.32 -10.18
CA ALA A 50 6.14 15.03 -10.85
C ALA A 50 4.70 14.73 -11.29
N SER A 51 4.60 14.16 -12.49
CA SER A 51 3.32 13.82 -13.10
C SER A 51 2.78 12.49 -12.57
N LEU A 52 1.45 12.39 -12.46
CA LEU A 52 0.75 11.14 -12.20
C LEU A 52 0.92 10.16 -13.36
N ASP A 53 0.70 8.87 -13.08
CA ASP A 53 0.59 7.86 -14.13
C ASP A 53 -0.52 8.24 -15.12
N SER A 54 -0.23 8.09 -16.42
CA SER A 54 -1.09 8.61 -17.49
C SER A 54 -2.47 7.94 -17.53
N GLU A 55 -2.62 6.71 -17.01
CA GLU A 55 -3.89 5.99 -17.00
C GLU A 55 -4.85 6.44 -15.89
N ILE A 56 -4.35 7.20 -14.91
CA ILE A 56 -5.12 7.72 -13.78
C ILE A 56 -5.06 9.24 -13.65
N ASN A 57 -4.24 9.91 -14.48
CA ASN A 57 -4.14 11.36 -14.52
C ASN A 57 -5.46 11.95 -15.08
N ASP A 58 -6.21 12.63 -14.23
CA ASP A 58 -7.47 13.29 -14.56
C ASP A 58 -7.44 14.73 -14.01
N LYS A 59 -8.02 15.67 -14.77
CA LYS A 59 -8.09 17.09 -14.40
C LYS A 59 -9.00 17.34 -13.20
N ASN A 60 -9.92 16.42 -12.91
CA ASN A 60 -10.93 16.55 -11.86
C ASN A 60 -10.52 15.87 -10.54
N LEU A 61 -9.22 15.69 -10.30
CA LEU A 61 -8.71 15.10 -9.06
C LEU A 61 -8.47 16.18 -7.99
N ASP A 62 -9.19 16.10 -6.89
CA ASP A 62 -9.01 16.93 -5.71
C ASP A 62 -8.99 16.10 -4.41
N GLY A 63 -8.65 16.77 -3.30
CA GLY A 63 -8.70 16.20 -1.94
C GLY A 63 -8.12 14.78 -1.82
N ASP A 64 -8.92 13.87 -1.27
CA ASP A 64 -8.54 12.47 -1.08
C ASP A 64 -8.37 11.71 -2.40
N LEU A 65 -9.10 12.06 -3.46
CA LEU A 65 -8.95 11.40 -4.77
C LEU A 65 -7.59 11.70 -5.38
N LYS A 66 -7.14 12.97 -5.32
CA LYS A 66 -5.80 13.36 -5.76
C LYS A 66 -4.72 12.65 -4.95
N PHE A 67 -4.89 12.60 -3.63
CA PHE A 67 -3.98 11.89 -2.75
C PHE A 67 -3.89 10.39 -3.08
N LEU A 68 -5.02 9.72 -3.25
CA LEU A 68 -5.04 8.31 -3.65
C LEU A 68 -4.43 8.09 -5.04
N ALA A 69 -4.64 9.00 -5.99
CA ALA A 69 -4.01 8.93 -7.32
C ALA A 69 -2.48 9.01 -7.24
N GLN A 70 -1.95 9.87 -6.36
CA GLN A 70 -0.51 9.97 -6.10
C GLN A 70 0.03 8.65 -5.53
N ILE A 71 -0.65 8.07 -4.53
CA ILE A 71 -0.26 6.77 -3.96
C ILE A 71 -0.32 5.65 -5.00
N VAL A 72 -1.35 5.62 -5.84
CA VAL A 72 -1.47 4.63 -6.91
C VAL A 72 -0.34 4.78 -7.93
N SER A 73 0.00 6.01 -8.33
CA SER A 73 1.14 6.27 -9.22
C SER A 73 2.46 5.77 -8.62
N ILE A 74 2.68 6.02 -7.33
CA ILE A 74 3.83 5.50 -6.59
C ILE A 74 3.82 3.97 -6.60
N CYS A 75 2.70 3.33 -6.31
CA CYS A 75 2.58 1.87 -6.32
C CYS A 75 2.91 1.31 -7.71
N ILE A 76 2.39 1.89 -8.80
CA ILE A 76 2.69 1.49 -10.18
C ILE A 76 4.19 1.59 -10.46
N TYR A 77 4.81 2.72 -10.09
CA TYR A 77 6.26 2.90 -10.23
C TYR A 77 7.05 1.78 -9.56
N PHE A 78 6.72 1.43 -8.31
CA PHE A 78 7.45 0.37 -7.59
C PHE A 78 7.17 -1.03 -8.13
N ILE A 79 5.94 -1.31 -8.57
CA ILE A 79 5.59 -2.59 -9.23
C ILE A 79 6.43 -2.79 -10.51
N GLN A 80 6.71 -1.71 -11.23
CA GLN A 80 7.51 -1.72 -12.47
C GLN A 80 9.01 -1.78 -12.21
N ASN A 81 9.51 -1.05 -11.21
CA ASN A 81 10.93 -0.77 -11.07
C ASN A 81 11.62 -1.51 -9.91
N ASP A 82 10.88 -2.03 -8.93
CA ASP A 82 11.47 -2.65 -7.73
C ASP A 82 11.28 -4.18 -7.72
N PRO A 83 12.34 -4.96 -8.01
CA PRO A 83 12.27 -6.42 -8.05
C PRO A 83 12.13 -7.07 -6.66
N SER A 84 12.26 -6.30 -5.58
CA SER A 84 12.10 -6.74 -4.19
C SER A 84 10.65 -6.64 -3.70
N LEU A 85 9.80 -5.94 -4.47
CA LEU A 85 8.39 -5.84 -4.19
C LEU A 85 7.69 -7.16 -4.55
N HIS A 86 6.82 -7.60 -3.64
CA HIS A 86 5.98 -8.76 -3.80
C HIS A 86 4.51 -8.37 -3.59
N HIS A 87 3.61 -9.28 -3.92
CA HIS A 87 2.18 -9.08 -3.74
C HIS A 87 1.49 -10.25 -3.04
N CYS A 88 0.36 -9.95 -2.42
CA CYS A 88 -0.54 -10.93 -1.79
C CYS A 88 -2.02 -10.59 -2.00
N LEU A 89 -2.32 -9.92 -3.12
CA LEU A 89 -3.69 -9.49 -3.45
C LEU A 89 -4.51 -10.69 -3.91
N LYS A 90 -5.62 -10.95 -3.20
CA LYS A 90 -6.46 -12.14 -3.39
C LYS A 90 -7.01 -12.28 -4.81
N SER A 91 -7.35 -11.16 -5.45
CA SER A 91 -7.90 -11.14 -6.81
C SER A 91 -6.90 -11.57 -7.89
N ILE A 92 -5.59 -11.45 -7.62
CA ILE A 92 -4.54 -11.91 -8.54
C ILE A 92 -4.07 -13.30 -8.16
N LYS A 93 -3.83 -13.52 -6.87
CA LYS A 93 -3.46 -14.83 -6.36
C LYS A 93 -4.07 -15.05 -5.01
N PHE A 94 -4.84 -16.14 -4.93
CA PHE A 94 -5.64 -16.46 -3.76
C PHE A 94 -4.82 -16.59 -2.47
N PHE A 95 -3.57 -17.13 -2.55
CA PHE A 95 -2.73 -17.36 -1.38
C PHE A 95 -1.25 -16.99 -1.52
N GLY A 96 -0.68 -16.56 -0.38
CA GLY A 96 0.75 -16.36 -0.15
C GLY A 96 1.34 -15.08 -0.72
N ILE A 97 2.54 -14.73 -0.25
CA ILE A 97 3.33 -13.66 -0.88
C ILE A 97 4.00 -14.20 -2.13
N THR A 98 3.88 -13.43 -3.21
CA THR A 98 4.34 -13.83 -4.54
C THR A 98 5.15 -12.72 -5.17
N ARG A 99 6.31 -13.10 -5.71
CA ARG A 99 7.13 -12.19 -6.49
C ARG A 99 6.42 -11.83 -7.79
N PHE A 100 6.55 -10.59 -8.24
CA PHE A 100 6.07 -10.20 -9.56
C PHE A 100 6.85 -10.94 -10.65
N ASN A 101 6.11 -11.67 -11.51
CA ASN A 101 6.54 -12.01 -12.86
C ASN A 101 5.87 -11.01 -13.84
N SER A 102 6.14 -11.10 -15.14
CA SER A 102 5.56 -10.19 -16.14
C SER A 102 4.03 -10.19 -16.09
N GLN A 103 3.39 -11.36 -16.07
CA GLN A 103 1.94 -11.50 -16.06
C GLN A 103 1.30 -10.87 -14.81
N HIS A 104 1.75 -11.26 -13.62
CA HIS A 104 1.25 -10.71 -12.37
C HIS A 104 1.46 -9.21 -12.28
N ARG A 105 2.56 -8.69 -12.85
CA ARG A 105 2.84 -7.25 -12.85
C ARG A 105 1.75 -6.50 -13.62
N GLU A 106 1.45 -6.94 -14.83
CA GLU A 106 0.41 -6.33 -15.67
C GLU A 106 -0.97 -6.47 -15.04
N ASP A 107 -1.32 -7.65 -14.55
CA ASP A 107 -2.65 -7.89 -13.95
C ASP A 107 -2.84 -7.06 -12.68
N TYR A 108 -1.79 -6.89 -11.88
CA TYR A 108 -1.85 -6.07 -10.67
C TYR A 108 -2.00 -4.59 -11.00
N ILE A 109 -1.22 -4.07 -11.96
CA ILE A 109 -1.34 -2.66 -12.40
C ILE A 109 -2.75 -2.39 -12.92
N LYS A 110 -3.26 -3.26 -13.81
CA LYS A 110 -4.64 -3.15 -14.32
C LYS A 110 -5.68 -3.17 -13.19
N THR A 111 -5.50 -4.05 -12.22
CA THR A 111 -6.40 -4.16 -11.06
C THR A 111 -6.34 -2.91 -10.18
N LEU A 112 -5.15 -2.38 -9.92
CA LEU A 112 -4.97 -1.17 -9.11
C LEU A 112 -5.61 0.06 -9.79
N ILE A 113 -5.40 0.21 -11.10
CA ILE A 113 -6.03 1.25 -11.92
C ILE A 113 -7.55 1.10 -11.93
N LEU A 114 -8.06 -0.14 -12.09
CA LEU A 114 -9.49 -0.44 -12.05
C LEU A 114 -10.10 -0.05 -10.71
N PHE A 115 -9.48 -0.41 -9.59
CA PHE A 115 -9.97 -0.04 -8.26
C PHE A 115 -9.95 1.47 -8.04
N PHE A 116 -8.90 2.16 -8.46
CA PHE A 116 -8.88 3.62 -8.40
C PHE A 116 -10.00 4.26 -9.24
N LYS A 117 -10.22 3.80 -10.48
CA LYS A 117 -11.31 4.28 -11.34
C LYS A 117 -12.67 4.06 -10.69
N LYS A 118 -12.91 2.90 -10.06
CA LYS A 118 -14.14 2.65 -9.29
C LYS A 118 -14.33 3.62 -8.13
N VAL A 119 -13.27 3.96 -7.40
CA VAL A 119 -13.35 4.96 -6.32
C VAL A 119 -13.82 6.30 -6.89
N LYS A 120 -13.23 6.75 -8.01
CA LYS A 120 -13.63 7.99 -8.69
C LYS A 120 -15.06 7.94 -9.22
N ASP A 121 -15.43 6.87 -9.92
CA ASP A 121 -16.74 6.72 -10.57
C ASP A 121 -17.89 6.58 -9.55
N HIS A 122 -17.58 6.13 -8.33
CA HIS A 122 -18.53 5.98 -7.24
C HIS A 122 -18.45 7.10 -6.20
N GLU A 123 -17.69 8.16 -6.44
CA GLU A 123 -17.47 9.22 -5.45
C GLU A 123 -18.78 9.88 -4.97
N GLN A 124 -19.85 9.88 -5.78
CA GLN A 124 -21.15 10.44 -5.44
C GLN A 124 -22.07 9.49 -4.64
N ASP A 125 -21.76 8.20 -4.57
CA ASP A 125 -22.53 7.18 -3.84
C ASP A 125 -21.68 6.72 -2.64
N PRO A 126 -21.95 7.19 -1.41
CA PRO A 126 -21.05 6.93 -0.28
C PRO A 126 -20.83 5.44 0.03
N ILE A 127 -21.86 4.60 -0.15
CA ILE A 127 -21.75 3.15 0.07
C ILE A 127 -20.85 2.52 -0.99
N LYS A 128 -21.12 2.80 -2.27
CA LYS A 128 -20.28 2.26 -3.36
C LYS A 128 -18.86 2.82 -3.30
N SER A 129 -18.69 4.09 -2.93
CA SER A 129 -17.37 4.72 -2.71
C SER A 129 -16.61 4.00 -1.61
N LEU A 130 -17.23 3.76 -0.45
CA LEU A 130 -16.57 3.05 0.65
C LEU A 130 -16.15 1.64 0.25
N LYS A 131 -17.01 0.88 -0.45
CA LYS A 131 -16.66 -0.45 -0.97
C LYS A 131 -15.48 -0.40 -1.94
N ALA A 132 -15.50 0.54 -2.89
CA ALA A 132 -14.40 0.72 -3.83
C ALA A 132 -13.08 1.11 -3.14
N ARG A 133 -13.17 1.96 -2.10
CA ARG A 133 -12.00 2.36 -1.30
C ARG A 133 -11.44 1.22 -0.47
N LEU A 134 -12.27 0.31 0.04
CA LEU A 134 -11.82 -0.91 0.72
C LEU A 134 -11.04 -1.84 -0.23
N ASP A 135 -11.49 -1.98 -1.47
CA ASP A 135 -10.77 -2.78 -2.48
C ASP A 135 -9.43 -2.14 -2.88
N LEU A 136 -9.41 -0.81 -3.02
CA LEU A 136 -8.18 -0.07 -3.28
C LEU A 136 -7.20 -0.13 -2.10
N ASP A 137 -7.68 0.03 -0.86
CA ASP A 137 -6.87 -0.11 0.36
C ASP A 137 -6.21 -1.49 0.42
N GLU A 138 -6.97 -2.56 0.14
CA GLU A 138 -6.43 -3.91 0.09
C GLU A 138 -5.34 -4.04 -0.97
N ALA A 139 -5.56 -3.49 -2.18
CA ALA A 139 -4.56 -3.53 -3.24
C ALA A 139 -3.29 -2.73 -2.90
N ILE A 140 -3.40 -1.61 -2.17
CA ILE A 140 -2.22 -0.85 -1.73
C ILE A 140 -1.46 -1.61 -0.63
N ASN A 141 -2.18 -2.16 0.35
CA ASN A 141 -1.58 -2.85 1.50
C ASN A 141 -1.15 -4.29 1.19
N SER A 142 -1.58 -4.84 0.05
CA SER A 142 -1.12 -6.14 -0.45
C SER A 142 0.24 -6.09 -1.15
N LEU A 143 0.80 -4.88 -1.37
CA LEU A 143 2.17 -4.70 -1.82
C LEU A 143 3.13 -4.76 -0.63
N VAL A 144 3.98 -5.78 -0.59
CA VAL A 144 4.84 -6.07 0.56
C VAL A 144 6.27 -6.36 0.14
N TYR A 145 7.22 -5.91 0.94
CA TYR A 145 8.65 -6.18 0.75
C TYR A 145 9.07 -7.48 1.41
N GLN A 146 10.08 -8.16 0.84
CA GLN A 146 10.78 -9.27 1.49
C GLN A 146 12.30 -9.00 1.50
N PRO A 147 12.95 -8.83 2.68
CA PRO A 147 12.34 -8.77 4.02
C PRO A 147 11.39 -7.58 4.17
N LEU A 148 10.50 -7.63 5.14
CA LEU A 148 9.51 -6.57 5.34
C LEU A 148 10.16 -5.23 5.62
N ALA A 149 9.54 -4.19 5.08
CA ALA A 149 9.93 -2.82 5.36
C ALA A 149 9.76 -2.51 6.85
N ASP A 150 10.60 -1.60 7.35
CA ASP A 150 10.48 -1.08 8.71
C ASP A 150 9.08 -0.47 8.89
N PRO A 151 8.34 -0.77 9.98
CA PRO A 151 7.00 -0.23 10.21
C PRO A 151 6.94 1.30 10.21
N ASN A 152 8.06 1.99 10.48
CA ASN A 152 8.19 3.45 10.46
C ASN A 152 8.85 3.97 9.19
N SER A 153 9.11 3.11 8.20
CA SER A 153 9.59 3.53 6.88
C SER A 153 8.57 4.41 6.17
N TRP A 154 9.07 5.25 5.25
CA TRP A 154 8.20 6.08 4.42
C TRP A 154 7.18 5.24 3.64
N TRP A 155 7.57 4.03 3.18
CA TRP A 155 6.68 3.11 2.45
C TRP A 155 5.51 2.65 3.33
N CYS A 156 5.80 2.15 4.55
CA CYS A 156 4.75 1.72 5.47
C CYS A 156 3.88 2.89 5.93
N ASN A 157 4.43 4.09 6.08
CA ASN A 157 3.64 5.28 6.41
C ASN A 157 2.73 5.69 5.25
N LEU A 158 3.19 5.60 4.00
CA LEU A 158 2.36 5.83 2.81
C LEU A 158 1.13 4.91 2.80
N GLN A 159 1.31 3.62 3.07
CA GLN A 159 0.20 2.65 3.14
C GLN A 159 -0.77 2.97 4.29
N LYS A 160 -0.26 3.36 5.47
CA LYS A 160 -1.10 3.79 6.60
C LYS A 160 -1.89 5.06 6.26
N ASP A 161 -1.27 6.02 5.58
CA ASP A 161 -1.91 7.28 5.23
C ASP A 161 -2.98 7.06 4.14
N ALA A 162 -2.75 6.16 3.17
CA ALA A 162 -3.80 5.69 2.26
C ALA A 162 -5.00 5.14 3.03
N ARG A 163 -4.74 4.27 4.02
CA ARG A 163 -5.79 3.62 4.82
C ARG A 163 -6.61 4.61 5.66
N LYS A 164 -6.01 5.68 6.18
CA LYS A 164 -6.73 6.74 6.92
C LYS A 164 -7.80 7.42 6.07
N THR A 165 -7.72 7.38 4.74
CA THR A 165 -8.79 7.91 3.88
C THR A 165 -10.11 7.12 4.01
N LEU A 166 -10.08 5.90 4.56
CA LEU A 166 -11.28 5.14 4.88
C LEU A 166 -12.10 5.80 5.98
N ASP A 167 -11.47 6.50 6.92
CA ASP A 167 -12.17 7.13 8.05
C ASP A 167 -13.17 8.17 7.54
N LYS A 168 -12.74 9.04 6.64
CA LYS A 168 -13.61 10.03 5.96
C LYS A 168 -14.70 9.37 5.11
N ALA A 169 -14.39 8.25 4.44
CA ALA A 169 -15.39 7.53 3.65
C ALA A 169 -16.47 6.89 4.55
N VAL A 170 -16.07 6.37 5.72
CA VAL A 170 -16.98 5.87 6.76
C VAL A 170 -17.84 7.01 7.32
N GLU A 171 -17.25 8.16 7.65
CA GLU A 171 -17.97 9.35 8.11
C GLU A 171 -19.04 9.79 7.11
N ARG A 172 -18.73 9.77 5.81
CA ARG A 172 -19.70 10.09 4.76
C ARG A 172 -20.87 9.13 4.73
N VAL A 173 -20.65 7.83 4.89
CA VAL A 173 -21.76 6.86 4.99
C VAL A 173 -22.60 7.12 6.23
N ASN A 174 -21.96 7.34 7.38
CA ASN A 174 -22.65 7.60 8.65
C ASN A 174 -23.38 8.95 8.70
N SER A 175 -23.12 9.86 7.74
CA SER A 175 -23.85 11.12 7.60
C SER A 175 -25.20 10.97 6.89
N MET A 176 -25.47 9.81 6.27
CA MET A 176 -26.73 9.52 5.61
C MET A 176 -27.75 8.95 6.60
N GLU A 177 -29.02 9.32 6.43
CA GLU A 177 -30.08 8.86 7.32
C GLU A 177 -30.32 7.34 7.17
N GLY A 178 -30.17 6.60 8.27
CA GLY A 178 -30.46 5.16 8.32
C GLY A 178 -29.29 4.25 7.93
N ASP A 179 -28.17 4.78 7.46
CA ASP A 179 -26.98 4.00 7.12
C ASP A 179 -25.92 4.03 8.23
N GLN A 180 -25.21 2.92 8.40
CA GLN A 180 -24.12 2.78 9.36
C GLN A 180 -22.94 2.02 8.75
N ALA A 181 -21.73 2.51 8.96
CA ALA A 181 -20.52 1.84 8.52
C ALA A 181 -19.40 1.98 9.54
N GLY A 182 -18.42 1.09 9.42
CA GLY A 182 -17.16 1.21 10.14
C GLY A 182 -16.10 0.25 9.62
N CYS A 183 -14.87 0.54 10.03
CA CYS A 183 -13.68 -0.21 9.68
C CYS A 183 -12.85 -0.49 10.93
N GLN A 184 -12.21 -1.65 11.00
CA GLN A 184 -11.34 -2.05 12.08
C GLN A 184 -10.02 -2.60 11.52
N TRP A 185 -8.92 -1.95 11.90
CA TRP A 185 -7.59 -2.46 11.64
C TRP A 185 -7.36 -3.72 12.45
N LEU A 186 -6.88 -4.76 11.78
CA LEU A 186 -6.64 -6.04 12.41
C LEU A 186 -5.19 -6.08 12.90
N LEU A 187 -5.01 -5.89 14.22
CA LEU A 187 -3.72 -5.86 14.91
C LEU A 187 -3.79 -6.71 16.18
N GLY A 188 -2.68 -7.34 16.58
CA GLY A 188 -2.62 -8.18 17.78
C GLY A 188 -2.31 -9.64 17.47
N VAL A 189 -2.80 -10.56 18.30
CA VAL A 189 -2.56 -12.00 18.16
C VAL A 189 -3.69 -12.69 17.39
N ARG A 190 -3.37 -13.83 16.78
CA ARG A 190 -4.28 -14.62 15.94
C ARG A 190 -5.62 -14.91 16.62
N ASP A 191 -5.59 -15.32 17.88
CA ASP A 191 -6.78 -15.77 18.60
C ASP A 191 -7.82 -14.65 18.77
N ASP A 192 -7.38 -13.39 18.90
CA ASP A 192 -8.27 -12.22 19.04
C ASP A 192 -8.91 -11.81 17.70
N ILE A 193 -8.19 -12.06 16.60
CA ILE A 193 -8.48 -11.46 15.29
C ILE A 193 -9.17 -12.44 14.34
N ILE A 194 -8.96 -13.74 14.52
CA ILE A 194 -9.40 -14.76 13.54
C ILE A 194 -10.90 -14.68 13.24
N LYS A 195 -11.72 -14.27 14.21
CA LYS A 195 -13.17 -14.06 14.06
C LYS A 195 -13.57 -12.93 13.10
N TYR A 196 -12.65 -12.04 12.75
CA TYR A 196 -12.84 -10.92 11.81
C TYR A 196 -12.24 -11.19 10.43
N THR A 197 -11.70 -12.39 10.21
CA THR A 197 -11.02 -12.78 8.95
C THR A 197 -11.73 -13.95 8.28
N GLU A 198 -11.49 -14.16 6.99
CA GLU A 198 -12.10 -15.25 6.19
C GLU A 198 -11.57 -16.66 6.49
N ASN A 199 -10.55 -16.78 7.36
CA ASN A 199 -9.98 -18.02 7.91
C ASN A 199 -8.79 -18.67 7.16
N LYS A 200 -7.96 -19.35 7.99
CA LYS A 200 -6.77 -20.24 7.83
C LYS A 200 -5.55 -19.92 6.95
N ASP A 201 -5.66 -19.23 5.82
CA ASP A 201 -4.59 -19.26 4.79
C ASP A 201 -3.75 -17.98 4.64
N ASP A 202 -3.97 -17.01 5.53
CA ASP A 202 -3.18 -15.80 5.73
C ASP A 202 -1.79 -16.08 6.40
N VAL A 203 -1.37 -17.35 6.37
CA VAL A 203 -0.15 -17.87 6.98
C VAL A 203 0.98 -17.84 5.96
N ILE A 204 2.07 -17.16 6.32
CA ILE A 204 3.29 -17.14 5.50
C ILE A 204 4.41 -17.79 6.28
N ASP A 205 4.48 -19.11 6.17
CA ASP A 205 5.48 -19.96 6.85
C ASP A 205 6.89 -19.86 6.24
N LYS A 206 7.13 -18.98 5.26
CA LYS A 206 8.42 -18.87 4.56
C LYS A 206 9.14 -17.54 4.74
N LEU A 207 8.54 -16.59 5.45
CA LEU A 207 9.20 -15.34 5.76
C LEU A 207 10.19 -15.56 6.91
N GLN A 208 11.50 -15.45 6.65
CA GLN A 208 12.53 -15.41 7.69
C GLN A 208 12.49 -14.06 8.44
N VAL A 209 11.36 -13.73 9.05
CA VAL A 209 11.16 -12.47 9.76
C VAL A 209 11.07 -12.78 11.24
N ARG A 210 11.88 -12.08 12.04
CA ARG A 210 11.81 -12.15 13.50
C ARG A 210 10.51 -11.49 13.98
N GLY A 211 9.80 -12.15 14.88
CA GLY A 211 8.62 -11.59 15.54
C GLY A 211 8.00 -12.59 16.50
N THR A 212 6.88 -12.21 17.11
CA THR A 212 6.13 -13.09 18.00
C THR A 212 5.26 -14.03 17.17
N PRO A 213 5.49 -15.35 17.23
CA PRO A 213 4.66 -16.34 16.55
C PRO A 213 3.16 -16.09 16.70
N GLY A 214 2.42 -16.12 15.59
CA GLY A 214 0.96 -15.91 15.60
C GLY A 214 0.50 -14.47 15.84
N LYS A 215 1.40 -13.49 15.96
CA LYS A 215 1.04 -12.07 15.95
C LYS A 215 0.83 -11.59 14.50
N VAL A 216 -0.08 -10.64 14.30
CA VAL A 216 -0.26 -9.99 12.99
C VAL A 216 1.01 -9.22 12.63
N LEU A 217 1.48 -9.52 11.42
CA LEU A 217 2.61 -8.94 10.74
C LEU A 217 2.19 -7.75 9.87
N ALA A 218 1.12 -7.91 9.10
CA ALA A 218 0.55 -6.86 8.26
C ALA A 218 -0.97 -7.03 8.17
N CYS A 219 -1.71 -5.92 8.20
CA CYS A 219 -3.14 -5.90 7.91
C CYS A 219 -3.31 -5.57 6.42
N LEU A 220 -3.70 -6.56 5.62
CA LEU A 220 -3.88 -6.41 4.16
C LEU A 220 -5.21 -5.75 3.84
N ARG A 221 -6.30 -6.24 4.44
CA ARG A 221 -7.64 -5.67 4.34
C ARG A 221 -8.18 -5.46 5.74
N VAL A 222 -8.74 -4.28 6.02
CA VAL A 222 -9.45 -4.03 7.29
C VAL A 222 -10.72 -4.88 7.35
N TYR A 223 -11.14 -5.23 8.57
CA TYR A 223 -12.51 -5.71 8.75
C TYR A 223 -13.45 -4.51 8.61
N ALA A 224 -14.51 -4.64 7.82
CA ALA A 224 -15.46 -3.55 7.62
C ALA A 224 -16.90 -4.05 7.73
N TRP A 225 -17.80 -3.13 8.02
CA TRP A 225 -19.24 -3.38 7.94
C TRP A 225 -19.93 -2.17 7.33
N ILE A 226 -20.96 -2.44 6.54
CA ILE A 226 -21.89 -1.43 6.03
C ILE A 226 -23.29 -2.00 6.22
N ASN A 227 -24.09 -1.35 7.06
CA ASN A 227 -25.37 -1.81 7.53
C ASN A 227 -25.26 -3.24 8.08
N GLN A 228 -25.96 -4.19 7.48
CA GLN A 228 -25.94 -5.60 7.89
C GLN A 228 -24.83 -6.42 7.20
N GLU A 229 -24.18 -5.86 6.18
CA GLU A 229 -23.15 -6.54 5.40
C GLU A 229 -21.80 -6.45 6.12
N LYS A 230 -21.21 -7.61 6.41
CA LYS A 230 -19.86 -7.71 6.98
C LYS A 230 -18.88 -8.09 5.88
N MET A 231 -17.80 -7.32 5.79
CA MET A 231 -16.68 -7.56 4.91
C MET A 231 -15.49 -8.01 5.76
N PRO A 232 -15.11 -9.29 5.68
CA PRO A 232 -14.04 -9.83 6.49
C PRO A 232 -12.69 -9.22 6.09
N GLY A 233 -11.81 -9.04 7.07
CA GLY A 233 -10.46 -8.55 6.84
C GLY A 233 -9.50 -9.66 6.44
N ARG A 234 -8.29 -9.26 6.07
CA ARG A 234 -7.18 -10.14 5.68
C ARG A 234 -5.91 -9.65 6.32
N VAL A 235 -5.09 -10.58 6.81
CA VAL A 235 -3.85 -10.26 7.51
C VAL A 235 -2.71 -11.15 7.02
N ILE A 236 -1.50 -10.87 7.48
CA ILE A 236 -0.38 -11.80 7.45
C ILE A 236 0.01 -12.02 8.90
N PHE A 237 0.24 -13.27 9.31
CA PHE A 237 0.77 -13.59 10.64
C PHE A 237 2.28 -13.88 10.59
N TYR A 238 2.97 -13.60 11.69
CA TYR A 238 4.29 -14.20 11.92
C TYR A 238 4.16 -15.73 11.95
N PRO A 239 5.11 -16.45 11.33
CA PRO A 239 5.12 -17.91 11.34
C PRO A 239 5.18 -18.46 12.77
N LYS A 240 4.62 -19.66 12.96
CA LYS A 240 4.65 -20.36 14.25
C LYS A 240 6.03 -20.89 14.59
#